data_AF-A0A4V1N2R6-F1
#
_entry.id   AF-A0A4V1N2R6-F1
#
_cell.length_a   1.000
_cell.length_b   1.000
_cell.length_c   1.000
_cell.angle_alpha   90.00
_cell.angle_beta   90.00
_cell.angle_gamma   90.00
#
_symmetry.space_group_name_H-M   'P 1'
#
loop_
_entity.id
_entity.type
_entity.pdbx_description
1 polymer ?
#
loop_
_entity_poly.entity_id
_entity_poly.type
_entity_poly.pdbx_seq_one_letter_code
_entity_poly.pdbx_strand_id
1 'polypeptide(L)'
;MKDFIQSILDSSHERIKNPFIGSYITAFLIFNWRAFFLLIFSDAKIEDKIVVINHEYCSKGAIFWPLIISIIYILFVPYLNLAFDTLLSYSNTKKAKRKKEGIISKLLLKKEEAKYEREIADERAGAKEVKELQERITALENENQIKTQEITDLITKNNESTSNFKSRIDQLISERDDIQIKQIHTINESSNIKEIYNLLIDPKTTAIRDIKNYLRTNLSNEEFLTLKEIAENKKYMDFTNLPLSMPFNALLLKANVFELRNGKTYRITEDGVKFIQDLD
;
A
#
# COMPACT_ATOMS: atom_id res chain seq x y z
N MET A 1 69.14 37.20 -60.66
CA MET A 1 68.08 37.96 -61.40
C MET A 1 66.74 37.90 -60.68
N LYS A 2 66.27 36.72 -60.26
CA LYS A 2 65.00 36.58 -59.52
C LYS A 2 64.96 37.42 -58.23
N ASP A 3 66.05 37.46 -57.46
CA ASP A 3 66.10 38.23 -56.20
C ASP A 3 66.16 39.75 -56.39
N PHE A 4 66.67 40.22 -57.53
CA PHE A 4 66.69 41.64 -57.89
C PHE A 4 65.32 42.11 -58.41
N ILE A 5 64.65 41.24 -59.17
CA ILE A 5 63.26 41.47 -59.60
C ILE A 5 62.33 41.42 -58.38
N GLN A 6 62.57 40.48 -57.45
CA GLN A 6 61.79 40.35 -56.22
C GLN A 6 61.97 41.55 -55.29
N SER A 7 63.19 42.04 -55.08
CA SER A 7 63.43 43.24 -54.24
C SER A 7 62.88 44.54 -54.85
N ILE A 8 62.87 44.67 -56.18
CA ILE A 8 62.19 45.78 -56.89
C ILE A 8 60.68 45.64 -56.79
N LEU A 9 60.14 44.42 -56.93
CA LEU A 9 58.70 44.17 -56.80
C LEU A 9 58.22 44.41 -55.38
N ASP A 10 58.95 43.96 -54.36
CA ASP A 10 58.57 44.11 -52.95
C ASP A 10 58.59 45.60 -52.53
N SER A 11 59.62 46.36 -52.95
CA SER A 11 59.71 47.81 -52.71
C SER A 11 58.69 48.64 -53.53
N SER A 12 58.34 48.17 -54.73
CA SER A 12 57.28 48.78 -55.55
C SER A 12 55.88 48.43 -55.03
N HIS A 13 55.69 47.24 -54.49
CA HIS A 13 54.42 46.76 -53.95
C HIS A 13 53.96 47.60 -52.76
N GLU A 14 54.88 48.07 -51.90
CA GLU A 14 54.54 49.02 -50.83
C GLU A 14 54.11 50.40 -51.35
N ARG A 15 54.64 50.84 -52.50
CA ARG A 15 54.31 52.15 -53.11
C ARG A 15 53.05 52.08 -53.98
N ILE A 16 52.81 50.96 -54.65
CA ILE A 16 51.59 50.68 -55.44
C ILE A 16 50.36 50.57 -54.53
N LYS A 17 50.54 50.25 -53.24
CA LYS A 17 49.47 50.34 -52.23
C LYS A 17 48.96 51.77 -52.00
N ASN A 18 49.73 52.79 -52.37
CA ASN A 18 49.22 54.17 -52.34
C ASN A 18 48.21 54.34 -53.48
N PRO A 19 46.93 54.62 -53.18
CA PRO A 19 45.88 54.80 -54.20
C PRO A 19 46.25 55.83 -55.25
N PHE A 20 47.09 56.83 -54.89
CA PHE A 20 47.59 57.83 -55.82
C PHE A 20 48.53 57.27 -56.88
N ILE A 21 49.50 56.45 -56.45
CA ILE A 21 50.52 55.91 -57.34
C ILE A 21 49.89 54.89 -58.30
N GLY A 22 49.03 54.02 -57.79
CA GLY A 22 48.28 53.07 -58.62
C GLY A 22 47.37 53.76 -59.64
N SER A 23 46.62 54.80 -59.21
CA SER A 23 45.73 55.56 -60.10
C SER A 23 46.51 56.35 -61.15
N TYR A 24 47.66 56.92 -60.79
CA TYR A 24 48.53 57.62 -61.74
C TYR A 24 49.13 56.69 -62.78
N ILE A 25 49.70 55.54 -62.37
CA ILE A 25 50.24 54.55 -63.30
C ILE A 25 49.13 54.08 -64.25
N THR A 26 47.93 53.79 -63.73
CA THR A 26 46.79 53.36 -64.54
C THR A 26 46.35 54.45 -65.53
N ALA A 27 46.22 55.70 -65.08
CA ALA A 27 45.88 56.83 -65.94
C ALA A 27 46.98 57.10 -66.99
N PHE A 28 48.25 56.92 -66.63
CA PHE A 28 49.40 57.10 -67.52
C PHE A 28 49.43 56.03 -68.61
N LEU A 29 49.18 54.77 -68.26
CA LEU A 29 49.04 53.67 -69.21
C LEU A 29 47.86 53.88 -70.16
N ILE A 30 46.69 54.29 -69.63
CA ILE A 30 45.49 54.55 -70.43
C ILE A 30 45.70 55.74 -71.37
N PHE A 31 46.31 56.83 -70.91
CA PHE A 31 46.52 58.02 -71.72
C PHE A 31 47.60 57.81 -72.80
N ASN A 32 48.70 57.13 -72.43
CA ASN A 32 49.83 56.85 -73.34
C ASN A 32 49.72 55.47 -74.02
N TRP A 33 48.52 54.89 -74.10
CA TRP A 33 48.29 53.55 -74.64
C TRP A 33 48.93 53.35 -76.03
N ARG A 34 48.84 54.36 -76.90
CA ARG A 34 49.41 54.32 -78.26
C ARG A 34 50.93 54.12 -78.26
N ALA A 35 51.65 54.67 -77.28
CA ALA A 35 53.09 54.48 -77.16
C ALA A 35 53.44 53.04 -76.76
N PHE A 36 52.70 52.46 -75.81
CA PHE A 36 52.89 51.07 -75.40
C PHE A 36 52.55 50.09 -76.52
N PHE A 37 51.45 50.34 -77.25
CA PHE A 37 51.08 49.53 -78.41
C PHE A 37 52.11 49.65 -79.54
N LEU A 38 52.63 50.85 -79.82
CA LEU A 38 53.68 51.06 -80.81
C LEU A 38 54.98 50.31 -80.41
N LEU A 39 55.35 50.33 -79.13
CA LEU A 39 56.53 49.61 -78.66
C LEU A 39 56.40 48.09 -78.84
N ILE A 40 55.27 47.52 -78.41
CA ILE A 40 55.08 46.07 -78.30
C ILE A 40 54.66 45.44 -79.63
N PHE A 41 53.82 46.12 -80.42
CA PHE A 41 53.15 45.49 -81.58
C PHE A 41 53.59 46.02 -82.95
N SER A 42 54.39 47.08 -83.03
CA SER A 42 54.86 47.59 -84.33
C SER A 42 56.08 46.81 -84.83
N ASP A 43 56.13 46.50 -86.12
CA ASP A 43 57.30 45.89 -86.79
C ASP A 43 58.37 46.92 -87.19
N ALA A 44 58.18 48.20 -86.83
CA ALA A 44 59.15 49.26 -87.11
C ALA A 44 60.50 48.99 -86.40
N LYS A 45 61.59 49.52 -86.97
CA LYS A 45 62.89 49.47 -86.33
C LYS A 45 62.86 50.24 -85.00
N ILE A 46 63.65 49.78 -84.03
CA ILE A 46 63.62 50.33 -82.66
C ILE A 46 63.99 51.82 -82.64
N GLU A 47 64.88 52.24 -83.53
CA GLU A 47 65.31 53.62 -83.70
C GLU A 47 64.15 54.52 -84.11
N ASP A 48 63.33 54.06 -85.07
CA ASP A 48 62.16 54.81 -85.56
C ASP A 48 61.08 54.90 -84.48
N LYS A 49 60.87 53.83 -83.70
CA LYS A 49 59.93 53.85 -82.56
C LYS A 49 60.34 54.87 -81.50
N ILE A 50 61.63 54.94 -81.16
CA ILE A 50 62.14 55.88 -80.15
C ILE A 50 61.97 57.32 -80.60
N VAL A 51 62.21 57.62 -81.88
CA VAL A 51 62.02 58.98 -82.44
C VAL A 51 60.55 59.41 -82.32
N VAL A 52 59.62 58.54 -82.70
CA VAL A 52 58.17 58.82 -82.61
C VAL A 52 57.75 59.01 -81.15
N ILE A 53 58.27 58.19 -80.23
CA ILE A 53 57.93 58.29 -78.80
C ILE A 53 58.47 59.58 -78.18
N ASN A 54 59.72 59.95 -78.49
CA ASN A 54 60.33 61.16 -77.98
C ASN A 54 59.62 62.43 -78.46
N HIS A 55 59.12 62.43 -79.70
CA HIS A 55 58.43 63.60 -80.24
C HIS A 55 56.99 63.73 -79.71
N GLU A 56 56.21 62.64 -79.71
CA GLU A 56 54.77 62.69 -79.45
C GLU A 56 54.41 62.43 -77.98
N TYR A 57 55.14 61.53 -77.30
CA TYR A 57 54.73 60.97 -76.00
C TYR A 57 55.66 61.34 -74.84
N CYS A 58 56.78 62.02 -75.09
CA CYS A 58 57.64 62.62 -74.06
C CYS A 58 57.38 64.12 -73.84
N SER A 59 56.31 64.67 -74.42
CA SER A 59 55.91 66.05 -74.18
C SER A 59 55.43 66.25 -72.73
N LYS A 60 55.58 67.48 -72.19
CA LYS A 60 55.14 67.81 -70.81
C LYS A 60 53.66 67.48 -70.58
N GLY A 61 52.83 67.55 -71.63
CA GLY A 61 51.41 67.20 -71.57
C GLY A 61 51.17 65.69 -71.38
N ALA A 62 51.98 64.83 -71.99
CA ALA A 62 51.84 63.38 -71.88
C ALA A 62 52.09 62.84 -70.46
N ILE A 63 52.80 63.61 -69.63
CA ILE A 63 53.07 63.30 -68.22
C ILE A 63 52.07 64.01 -67.30
N PHE A 64 51.72 65.27 -67.59
CA PHE A 64 50.86 66.07 -66.71
C PHE A 64 49.36 65.72 -66.79
N TRP A 65 48.84 65.37 -67.97
CA TRP A 65 47.43 64.99 -68.12
C TRP A 65 47.04 63.75 -67.32
N PRO A 66 47.83 62.65 -67.33
CA PRO A 66 47.60 61.50 -66.45
C PRO A 66 47.57 61.84 -64.96
N LEU A 67 48.36 62.83 -64.53
CA LEU A 67 48.39 63.29 -63.14
C LEU A 67 47.04 63.91 -62.75
N ILE A 68 46.51 64.79 -63.58
CA ILE A 68 45.19 65.40 -63.35
C ILE A 68 44.09 64.34 -63.36
N ILE A 69 44.09 63.42 -64.33
CA ILE A 69 43.10 62.34 -64.43
C ILE A 69 43.14 61.46 -63.18
N SER A 70 44.34 61.14 -62.67
CA SER A 70 44.49 60.34 -61.46
C SER A 70 43.94 61.04 -60.21
N ILE A 71 44.17 62.36 -60.06
CA ILE A 71 43.60 63.15 -58.97
C ILE A 71 42.07 63.15 -59.04
N ILE A 72 41.51 63.40 -60.24
CA ILE A 72 40.06 63.40 -60.45
C ILE A 72 39.49 62.02 -60.13
N TYR A 73 40.14 60.95 -60.57
CA TYR A 73 39.70 59.59 -60.31
C TYR A 73 39.67 59.27 -58.81
N ILE A 74 40.75 59.57 -58.08
CA ILE A 74 40.84 59.33 -56.63
C ILE A 74 39.77 60.11 -55.87
N LEU A 75 39.49 61.34 -56.29
CA LEU A 75 38.45 62.15 -55.68
C LEU A 75 37.05 61.64 -56.04
N PHE A 76 36.82 61.19 -57.27
CA PHE A 76 35.48 60.84 -57.77
C PHE A 76 35.03 59.42 -57.37
N VAL A 77 35.94 58.45 -57.32
CA VAL A 77 35.66 57.06 -56.95
C VAL A 77 34.94 56.90 -55.59
N PRO A 78 35.34 57.54 -54.48
CA PRO A 78 34.64 57.39 -53.21
C PRO A 78 33.19 57.90 -53.27
N TYR A 79 32.91 58.95 -54.05
CA TYR A 79 31.54 59.44 -54.24
C TYR A 79 30.69 58.49 -55.08
N LEU A 80 31.26 57.89 -56.13
CA LEU A 80 30.58 56.84 -56.88
C LEU A 80 30.27 55.63 -56.00
N ASN A 81 31.23 55.17 -55.19
CA ASN A 81 31.01 54.07 -54.26
C ASN A 81 29.91 54.40 -53.25
N LEU A 82 29.88 55.61 -52.71
CA LEU A 82 28.81 56.05 -51.80
C LEU A 82 27.43 56.10 -52.49
N ALA A 83 27.37 56.51 -53.76
CA ALA A 83 26.14 56.47 -54.55
C ALA A 83 25.65 55.04 -54.79
N PHE A 84 26.55 54.10 -55.09
CA PHE A 84 26.21 52.68 -55.20
C PHE A 84 25.79 52.09 -53.85
N ASP A 85 26.51 52.38 -52.77
CA ASP A 85 26.18 51.87 -51.43
C ASP A 85 24.81 52.37 -50.97
N THR A 86 24.49 53.64 -51.19
CA THR A 86 23.15 54.19 -50.87
C THR A 86 22.06 53.52 -51.69
N LEU A 87 22.26 53.31 -52.99
CA LEU A 87 21.31 52.59 -53.85
C LEU A 87 21.10 51.13 -53.40
N LEU A 88 22.18 50.43 -53.04
CA LEU A 88 22.11 49.04 -52.60
C LEU A 88 21.63 48.90 -51.14
N SER A 89 21.80 49.93 -50.30
CA SER A 89 21.42 49.92 -48.88
C SER A 89 19.92 49.62 -48.68
N TYR A 90 19.06 50.10 -49.57
CA TYR A 90 17.62 49.82 -49.52
C TYR A 90 17.31 48.33 -49.71
N SER A 91 17.99 47.68 -50.65
CA SER A 91 17.84 46.23 -50.87
C SER A 91 18.40 45.43 -49.70
N ASN A 92 19.57 45.83 -49.19
CA ASN A 92 20.25 45.14 -48.10
C ASN A 92 19.48 45.24 -46.77
N THR A 93 18.91 46.40 -46.45
CA THR A 93 18.06 46.60 -45.26
C THR A 93 16.79 45.77 -45.33
N LYS A 94 16.13 45.70 -46.50
CA LYS A 94 14.93 44.86 -46.69
C LYS A 94 15.25 43.37 -46.58
N LYS A 95 16.39 42.92 -47.12
CA LYS A 95 16.87 41.54 -46.96
C LYS A 95 17.19 41.22 -45.50
N ALA A 96 17.87 42.12 -44.79
CA ALA A 96 18.19 41.95 -43.37
C ALA A 96 16.92 41.87 -42.51
N LYS A 97 15.92 42.73 -42.79
CA LYS A 97 14.61 42.71 -42.10
C LYS A 97 13.90 41.38 -42.31
N ARG A 98 13.79 40.89 -43.55
CA ARG A 98 13.18 39.58 -43.86
C ARG A 98 13.89 38.42 -43.17
N LYS A 99 15.22 38.45 -43.14
CA LYS A 99 16.02 37.43 -42.44
C LYS A 99 15.72 37.44 -40.94
N LYS A 100 15.65 38.63 -40.33
CA LYS A 100 15.30 38.80 -38.91
C LYS A 100 13.88 38.31 -38.61
N GLU A 101 12.91 38.68 -39.43
CA GLU A 101 11.52 38.21 -39.31
C GLU A 101 11.44 36.69 -39.40
N GLY A 102 12.12 36.07 -40.36
CA GLY A 102 12.17 34.61 -40.48
C GLY A 102 12.82 33.91 -39.27
N ILE A 103 13.85 34.51 -38.67
CA ILE A 103 14.45 34.00 -37.43
C ILE A 103 13.45 34.13 -36.26
N ILE A 104 12.79 35.28 -36.12
CA ILE A 104 11.81 35.51 -35.05
C ILE A 104 10.65 34.51 -35.16
N SER A 105 10.08 34.32 -36.34
CA SER A 105 9.01 33.33 -36.55
C SER A 105 9.44 31.92 -36.16
N LYS A 106 10.67 31.50 -36.53
CA LYS A 106 11.20 30.19 -36.13
C LYS A 106 11.37 30.07 -34.61
N LEU A 107 11.84 31.12 -33.94
CA LEU A 107 11.98 31.12 -32.49
C LEU A 107 10.62 31.08 -31.77
N LEU A 108 9.62 31.76 -32.31
CA LEU A 108 8.26 31.72 -31.78
C LEU A 108 7.66 30.31 -31.90
N LEU A 109 7.79 29.68 -33.07
CA LEU A 109 7.35 28.29 -33.26
C LEU A 109 8.03 27.34 -32.28
N LYS A 110 9.37 27.42 -32.14
CA LYS A 110 10.10 26.60 -31.16
C LYS A 110 9.65 26.84 -29.72
N LYS A 111 9.33 28.08 -29.36
CA LYS A 111 8.83 28.42 -28.02
C LYS A 111 7.46 27.80 -27.77
N GLU A 112 6.61 27.81 -28.79
CA GLU A 112 5.28 27.20 -28.74
C GLU A 112 5.37 25.66 -28.67
N GLU A 113 6.21 25.04 -29.50
CA GLU A 113 6.53 23.61 -29.43
C GLU A 113 7.02 23.20 -28.03
N ALA A 114 7.98 23.94 -27.45
CA ALA A 114 8.48 23.66 -26.10
C ALA A 114 7.40 23.83 -25.02
N LYS A 115 6.42 24.71 -25.22
CA LYS A 115 5.29 24.88 -24.30
C LYS A 115 4.38 23.66 -24.35
N TYR A 116 4.04 23.19 -25.55
CA TYR A 116 3.23 21.98 -25.72
C TYR A 116 3.95 20.72 -25.22
N GLU A 117 5.25 20.59 -25.45
CA GLU A 117 6.03 19.47 -24.90
C GLU A 117 6.01 19.44 -23.38
N ARG A 118 6.13 20.62 -22.74
CA ARG A 118 6.02 20.73 -21.28
C ARG A 118 4.63 20.34 -20.79
N GLU A 119 3.58 20.81 -21.44
CA GLU A 119 2.19 20.49 -21.08
C GLU A 119 1.93 18.97 -21.20
N ILE A 120 2.40 18.34 -22.28
CA ILE A 120 2.34 16.88 -22.45
C ILE A 120 3.15 16.14 -21.37
N ALA A 121 4.32 16.66 -21.00
CA ALA A 121 5.14 16.07 -19.95
C ALA A 121 4.48 16.17 -18.58
N ASP A 122 3.88 17.31 -18.26
CA ASP A 122 3.14 17.55 -17.01
C ASP A 122 1.89 16.66 -16.96
N GLU A 123 1.13 16.52 -18.05
CA GLU A 123 0.01 15.60 -18.16
C GLU A 123 0.44 14.14 -17.98
N ARG A 124 1.56 13.73 -18.59
CA ARG A 124 2.12 12.38 -18.42
C ARG A 124 2.60 12.11 -17.00
N ALA A 125 3.22 13.10 -16.36
CA ALA A 125 3.63 13.00 -14.96
C ALA A 125 2.40 12.85 -14.06
N GLY A 126 1.37 13.69 -14.24
CA GLY A 126 0.10 13.57 -13.52
C GLY A 126 -0.59 12.22 -13.76
N ALA A 127 -0.65 11.74 -15.01
CA ALA A 127 -1.22 10.43 -15.32
C ALA A 127 -0.43 9.28 -14.67
N LYS A 128 0.90 9.40 -14.57
CA LYS A 128 1.75 8.43 -13.88
C LYS A 128 1.50 8.45 -12.38
N GLU A 129 1.43 9.62 -11.75
CA GLU A 129 1.09 9.76 -10.33
C GLU A 129 -0.29 9.18 -10.02
N VAL A 130 -1.29 9.47 -10.86
CA VAL A 130 -2.64 8.89 -10.74
C VAL A 130 -2.58 7.37 -10.82
N LYS A 131 -1.81 6.81 -11.76
CA LYS A 131 -1.65 5.36 -11.89
C LYS A 131 -0.97 4.74 -10.67
N GLU A 132 0.10 5.33 -10.16
CA GLU A 132 0.80 4.87 -8.95
C GLU A 132 -0.12 4.94 -7.71
N LEU A 133 -0.92 6.00 -7.59
CA LEU A 133 -1.93 6.12 -6.53
C LEU A 133 -3.01 5.05 -6.66
N GLN A 134 -3.49 4.77 -7.88
CA GLN A 134 -4.47 3.72 -8.14
C GLN A 134 -3.93 2.34 -7.73
N GLU A 135 -2.70 2.01 -8.12
CA GLU A 135 -2.03 0.76 -7.75
C GLU A 135 -1.91 0.63 -6.22
N ARG A 136 -1.60 1.74 -5.53
CA ARG A 136 -1.51 1.77 -4.06
C ARG A 136 -2.87 1.62 -3.38
N ILE A 137 -3.93 2.22 -3.93
CA ILE A 137 -5.31 2.03 -3.45
C ILE A 137 -5.69 0.56 -3.56
N THR A 138 -5.48 -0.06 -4.72
CA THR A 138 -5.80 -1.48 -4.93
C THR A 138 -5.00 -2.39 -3.99
N ALA A 139 -3.72 -2.08 -3.74
CA ALA A 139 -2.92 -2.84 -2.77
C ALA A 139 -3.46 -2.72 -1.34
N LEU A 140 -3.84 -1.51 -0.91
CA LEU A 140 -4.43 -1.27 0.41
C LEU A 140 -5.81 -1.91 0.56
N GLU A 141 -6.63 -1.92 -0.49
CA GLU A 141 -7.92 -2.61 -0.49
C GLU A 141 -7.74 -4.12 -0.31
N ASN A 142 -6.79 -4.73 -1.03
CA ASN A 142 -6.45 -6.14 -0.86
C ASN A 142 -5.94 -6.44 0.56
N GLU A 143 -5.07 -5.59 1.12
CA GLU A 143 -4.58 -5.75 2.49
C GLU A 143 -5.73 -5.68 3.51
N ASN A 144 -6.64 -4.69 3.36
CA ASN A 144 -7.82 -4.57 4.22
C ASN A 144 -8.75 -5.77 4.10
N GLN A 145 -8.95 -6.30 2.89
CA GLN A 145 -9.77 -7.49 2.68
C GLN A 145 -9.16 -8.70 3.41
N ILE A 146 -7.85 -8.92 3.30
CA ILE A 146 -7.15 -10.00 4.01
C ILE A 146 -7.28 -9.82 5.52
N LYS A 147 -7.03 -8.63 6.06
CA LYS A 147 -7.20 -8.36 7.51
C LYS A 147 -8.63 -8.56 7.97
N THR A 148 -9.61 -8.18 7.15
CA THR A 148 -11.02 -8.39 7.47
C THR A 148 -11.33 -9.88 7.54
N GLN A 149 -10.80 -10.68 6.62
CA GLN A 149 -10.92 -12.14 6.64
C GLN A 149 -10.26 -12.75 7.88
N GLU A 150 -9.05 -12.32 8.24
CA GLU A 150 -8.38 -12.77 9.46
C GLU A 150 -9.18 -12.42 10.72
N ILE A 151 -9.74 -11.21 10.80
CA ILE A 151 -10.60 -10.79 11.91
C ILE A 151 -11.86 -11.67 11.97
N THR A 152 -12.51 -11.93 10.84
CA THR A 152 -13.70 -12.79 10.82
C THR A 152 -13.36 -14.20 11.27
N ASP A 153 -12.23 -14.76 10.82
CA ASP A 153 -11.77 -16.10 11.20
C ASP A 153 -11.49 -16.20 12.70
N LEU A 154 -10.83 -15.19 13.26
CA LEU A 154 -10.57 -15.07 14.70
C LEU A 154 -11.87 -14.97 15.50
N ILE A 155 -12.84 -14.19 15.03
CA ILE A 155 -14.16 -14.09 15.67
C ILE A 155 -14.87 -15.45 15.67
N THR A 156 -14.87 -16.18 14.55
CA THR A 156 -15.46 -17.53 14.50
C THR A 156 -14.80 -18.49 15.47
N LYS A 157 -13.46 -18.57 15.47
CA LYS A 157 -12.72 -19.43 16.41
C LYS A 157 -12.99 -19.08 17.87
N ASN A 158 -13.08 -17.78 18.18
CA ASN A 158 -13.37 -17.32 19.54
C ASN A 158 -14.81 -17.65 19.95
N ASN A 159 -15.78 -17.51 19.04
CA ASN A 159 -17.17 -17.88 19.29
C ASN A 159 -17.33 -19.39 19.48
N GLU A 160 -16.67 -20.21 18.66
CA GLU A 160 -16.64 -21.67 18.84
C GLU A 160 -16.04 -22.05 20.19
N SER A 161 -14.91 -21.44 20.56
CA SER A 161 -14.29 -21.66 21.87
C SER A 161 -15.23 -21.27 23.01
N THR A 162 -15.89 -20.11 22.89
CA THR A 162 -16.87 -19.63 23.88
C THR A 162 -18.07 -20.57 23.98
N SER A 163 -18.56 -21.09 22.86
CA SER A 163 -19.65 -22.08 22.83
C SER A 163 -19.24 -23.40 23.49
N ASN A 164 -18.03 -23.88 23.21
CA ASN A 164 -17.47 -25.08 23.85
C ASN A 164 -17.30 -24.89 25.36
N PHE A 165 -16.77 -23.74 25.80
CA PHE A 165 -16.66 -23.41 27.22
C PHE A 165 -18.03 -23.34 27.89
N LYS A 166 -19.03 -22.74 27.23
CA LYS A 166 -20.40 -22.68 27.75
C LYS A 166 -21.00 -24.07 27.90
N SER A 167 -20.88 -24.92 26.87
CA SER A 167 -21.33 -26.31 26.94
C SER A 167 -20.62 -27.09 28.04
N ARG A 168 -19.31 -26.86 28.25
CA ARG A 168 -18.57 -27.49 29.34
C ARG A 168 -19.03 -27.00 30.72
N ILE A 169 -19.35 -25.72 30.87
CA ILE A 169 -19.94 -25.17 32.09
C ILE A 169 -21.30 -25.83 32.35
N ASP A 170 -22.16 -25.93 31.34
CA ASP A 170 -23.48 -26.55 31.49
C ASP A 170 -23.37 -28.04 31.90
N GLN A 171 -22.41 -28.78 31.33
CA GLN A 171 -22.10 -30.16 31.77
C GLN A 171 -21.66 -30.23 33.23
N LEU A 172 -20.73 -29.36 33.64
CA LEU A 172 -20.22 -29.34 35.01
C LEU A 172 -21.31 -28.95 36.02
N ILE A 173 -22.25 -28.07 35.63
CA ILE A 173 -23.43 -27.74 36.45
C ILE A 173 -24.30 -28.98 36.63
N SER A 174 -24.61 -29.71 35.55
CA SER A 174 -25.39 -30.95 35.62
C SER A 174 -24.72 -32.02 36.50
N GLU A 175 -23.41 -32.24 36.33
CA GLU A 175 -22.64 -33.19 37.15
C GLU A 175 -22.66 -32.78 38.63
N ARG A 176 -22.52 -31.48 38.91
CA ARG A 176 -22.56 -30.94 40.26
C ARG A 176 -23.93 -31.14 40.91
N ASP A 177 -25.01 -30.92 40.18
CA ASP A 177 -26.38 -31.09 40.69
C ASP A 177 -26.69 -32.58 40.97
N ASP A 178 -26.25 -33.50 40.10
CA ASP A 178 -26.35 -34.94 40.35
C ASP A 178 -25.58 -35.38 41.61
N ILE A 179 -24.38 -34.84 41.82
CA ILE A 179 -23.59 -35.11 43.03
C ILE A 179 -24.31 -34.57 44.26
N GLN A 180 -24.89 -33.38 44.20
CA GLN A 180 -25.65 -32.82 45.32
C GLN A 180 -26.87 -33.68 45.68
N ILE A 181 -27.62 -34.18 44.69
CA ILE A 181 -28.75 -35.08 44.92
C ILE A 181 -28.28 -36.36 45.62
N LYS A 182 -27.19 -36.97 45.16
CA LYS A 182 -26.61 -38.17 45.79
C LYS A 182 -26.15 -37.92 47.22
N GLN A 183 -25.56 -36.75 47.48
CA GLN A 183 -25.15 -36.35 48.84
C GLN A 183 -26.36 -36.18 49.76
N ILE A 184 -27.42 -35.50 49.30
CA ILE A 184 -28.67 -35.34 50.07
C ILE A 184 -29.28 -36.70 50.39
N HIS A 185 -29.34 -37.62 49.42
CA HIS A 185 -29.84 -38.97 49.63
C HIS A 185 -29.06 -39.72 50.71
N THR A 186 -27.72 -39.72 50.60
CA THR A 186 -26.83 -40.36 51.58
C THR A 186 -27.00 -39.76 52.98
N ILE A 187 -27.12 -38.44 53.09
CA ILE A 187 -27.32 -37.74 54.37
C ILE A 187 -28.65 -38.15 55.00
N ASN A 188 -29.73 -38.20 54.22
CA ASN A 188 -31.04 -38.62 54.71
C ASN A 188 -31.02 -40.08 55.19
N GLU A 189 -30.43 -41.00 54.43
CA GLU A 189 -30.28 -42.40 54.87
C GLU A 189 -29.47 -42.52 56.16
N SER A 190 -28.35 -41.80 56.26
CA SER A 190 -27.52 -41.81 57.48
C SER A 190 -28.25 -41.22 58.69
N SER A 191 -29.10 -40.22 58.48
CA SER A 191 -29.91 -39.59 59.54
C SER A 191 -30.99 -40.55 60.03
N ASN A 192 -31.68 -41.22 59.11
CA ASN A 192 -32.65 -42.27 59.44
C ASN A 192 -32.02 -43.40 60.25
N ILE A 193 -30.83 -43.88 59.84
CA ILE A 193 -30.09 -44.92 60.57
C ILE A 193 -29.71 -44.44 61.98
N LYS A 194 -29.27 -43.18 62.13
CA LYS A 194 -28.91 -42.62 63.44
C LYS A 194 -30.12 -42.50 64.38
N GLU A 195 -31.28 -42.10 63.85
CA GLU A 195 -32.53 -42.07 64.62
C GLU A 195 -32.95 -43.48 65.08
N ILE A 196 -32.85 -44.48 64.20
CA ILE A 196 -33.11 -45.89 64.55
C ILE A 196 -32.13 -46.37 65.62
N TYR A 197 -30.85 -46.10 65.47
CA TYR A 197 -29.82 -46.48 66.45
C TYR A 197 -30.09 -45.87 67.84
N ASN A 198 -30.46 -44.58 67.89
CA ASN A 198 -30.84 -43.91 69.14
C ASN A 198 -32.08 -44.53 69.78
N LEU A 199 -33.09 -44.86 68.97
CA LEU A 199 -34.30 -45.56 69.44
C LEU A 199 -33.99 -46.99 69.94
N LEU A 200 -32.94 -47.66 69.45
CA LEU A 200 -32.57 -49.00 69.87
C LEU A 200 -31.76 -49.02 71.18
N ILE A 201 -30.88 -48.04 71.42
CA ILE A 201 -29.88 -48.11 72.50
C ILE A 201 -30.29 -47.42 73.80
N ASP A 202 -31.22 -46.46 73.81
CA ASP A 202 -31.66 -45.87 75.09
C ASP A 202 -32.38 -46.93 75.96
N PRO A 203 -31.79 -47.40 77.07
CA PRO A 203 -32.32 -48.53 77.84
C PRO A 203 -33.36 -48.12 78.88
N LYS A 204 -33.58 -46.82 79.12
CA LYS A 204 -34.43 -46.36 80.24
C LYS A 204 -35.67 -45.57 79.84
N THR A 205 -35.80 -45.10 78.60
CA THR A 205 -36.88 -44.15 78.26
C THR A 205 -37.41 -44.19 76.84
N THR A 206 -37.05 -45.15 75.97
CA THR A 206 -37.72 -45.22 74.67
C THR A 206 -39.17 -45.67 74.86
N ALA A 207 -40.11 -44.72 74.86
CA ALA A 207 -41.51 -45.05 74.95
C ALA A 207 -41.92 -45.78 73.67
N ILE A 208 -42.74 -46.82 73.78
CA ILE A 208 -43.37 -47.50 72.64
C ILE A 208 -44.02 -46.47 71.68
N ARG A 209 -44.52 -45.36 72.23
CA ARG A 209 -45.04 -44.21 71.48
C ARG A 209 -44.02 -43.58 70.52
N ASP A 210 -42.75 -43.48 70.89
CA ASP A 210 -41.72 -42.82 70.08
C ASP A 210 -41.29 -43.71 68.92
N ILE A 211 -41.19 -45.03 69.16
CA ILE A 211 -41.00 -46.04 68.10
C ILE A 211 -42.19 -46.00 67.14
N LYS A 212 -43.41 -45.91 67.68
CA LYS A 212 -44.65 -45.87 66.89
C LYS A 212 -44.72 -44.64 65.99
N ASN A 213 -44.43 -43.46 66.53
CA ASN A 213 -44.39 -42.21 65.76
C ASN A 213 -43.34 -42.29 64.64
N TYR A 214 -42.15 -42.81 64.95
CA TYR A 214 -41.08 -42.98 63.95
C TYR A 214 -41.49 -43.94 62.82
N LEU A 215 -42.12 -45.08 63.16
CA LEU A 215 -42.62 -46.02 62.17
C LEU A 215 -43.72 -45.39 61.29
N ARG A 216 -44.67 -44.65 61.89
CA ARG A 216 -45.74 -43.97 61.16
C ARG A 216 -45.22 -42.96 60.12
N THR A 217 -44.11 -42.28 60.41
CA THR A 217 -43.55 -41.26 59.50
C THR A 217 -42.58 -41.83 58.47
N ASN A 218 -41.97 -42.99 58.72
CA ASN A 218 -40.86 -43.49 57.92
C ASN A 218 -41.10 -44.85 57.24
N LEU A 219 -42.19 -45.56 57.57
CA LEU A 219 -42.61 -46.74 56.81
C LEU A 219 -43.04 -46.32 55.41
N SER A 220 -42.54 -47.01 54.39
CA SER A 220 -43.11 -46.88 53.04
C SER A 220 -44.55 -47.42 53.00
N ASN A 221 -45.35 -46.95 52.04
CA ASN A 221 -46.73 -47.42 51.87
C ASN A 221 -46.81 -48.95 51.69
N GLU A 222 -45.85 -49.55 50.99
CA GLU A 222 -45.78 -51.01 50.79
C GLU A 222 -45.47 -51.75 52.09
N GLU A 223 -44.50 -51.27 52.86
CA GLU A 223 -44.13 -51.83 54.16
C GLU A 223 -45.29 -51.73 55.18
N PHE A 224 -46.01 -50.61 55.17
CA PHE A 224 -47.17 -50.40 56.03
C PHE A 224 -48.33 -51.36 55.71
N LEU A 225 -48.67 -51.53 54.43
CA LEU A 225 -49.70 -52.46 53.98
C LEU A 225 -49.35 -53.90 54.38
N THR A 226 -48.08 -54.28 54.22
CA THR A 226 -47.59 -55.61 54.61
C THR A 226 -47.76 -55.85 56.10
N LEU A 227 -47.45 -54.87 56.96
CA LEU A 227 -47.69 -54.98 58.40
C LEU A 227 -49.16 -55.12 58.75
N LYS A 228 -50.04 -54.37 58.08
CA LYS A 228 -51.48 -54.40 58.31
C LYS A 228 -52.10 -55.74 57.95
N GLU A 229 -51.71 -56.31 56.81
CA GLU A 229 -52.14 -57.63 56.38
C GLU A 229 -51.78 -58.73 57.40
N ILE A 230 -50.59 -58.62 58.01
CA ILE A 230 -50.13 -59.54 59.05
C ILE A 230 -50.95 -59.39 60.34
N ALA A 231 -51.32 -58.16 60.70
CA ALA A 231 -52.11 -57.86 61.89
C ALA A 231 -53.57 -58.32 61.76
N GLU A 232 -54.16 -58.24 60.57
CA GLU A 232 -55.56 -58.60 60.30
C GLU A 232 -55.80 -60.12 60.32
N ASN A 233 -54.83 -60.91 59.85
CA ASN A 233 -54.92 -62.38 59.77
C ASN A 233 -54.72 -63.11 61.13
N LYS A 234 -55.22 -62.54 62.24
CA LYS A 234 -55.00 -62.98 63.64
C LYS A 234 -54.94 -64.52 63.82
N LYS A 235 -53.73 -65.00 64.17
CA LYS A 235 -53.29 -66.37 64.51
C LYS A 235 -52.71 -67.17 63.33
N TYR A 236 -51.47 -67.67 63.55
CA TYR A 236 -50.80 -68.81 62.89
C TYR A 236 -49.78 -68.58 61.77
N MET A 237 -49.36 -67.35 61.43
CA MET A 237 -48.14 -67.18 60.62
C MET A 237 -46.91 -67.06 61.52
N ASP A 238 -46.15 -68.15 61.59
CA ASP A 238 -44.78 -68.14 62.04
C ASP A 238 -43.90 -67.73 60.85
N PHE A 239 -43.23 -66.57 60.95
CA PHE A 239 -42.35 -66.08 59.89
C PHE A 239 -40.93 -66.58 60.12
N THR A 240 -40.29 -67.15 59.09
CA THR A 240 -38.88 -67.52 59.14
C THR A 240 -37.96 -66.30 59.12
N ASN A 241 -38.40 -65.22 58.48
CA ASN A 241 -37.76 -63.91 58.47
C ASN A 241 -38.84 -62.84 58.63
N LEU A 242 -38.53 -61.75 59.34
CA LEU A 242 -39.44 -60.61 59.40
C LEU A 242 -39.52 -59.92 58.01
N PRO A 243 -40.71 -59.46 57.61
CA PRO A 243 -41.02 -59.08 56.22
C PRO A 243 -40.56 -57.66 55.83
N LEU A 244 -39.99 -56.89 56.76
CA LEU A 244 -39.55 -55.53 56.50
C LEU A 244 -38.03 -55.45 56.38
N SER A 245 -37.53 -54.28 56.01
CA SER A 245 -36.09 -54.03 56.02
C SER A 245 -35.50 -54.15 57.44
N MET A 246 -34.23 -54.57 57.50
CA MET A 246 -33.47 -54.86 58.73
C MET A 246 -33.52 -53.79 59.83
N PRO A 247 -33.63 -52.46 59.56
CA PRO A 247 -33.78 -51.50 60.66
C PRO A 247 -35.18 -51.48 61.30
N PHE A 248 -36.27 -51.60 60.52
CA PHE A 248 -37.63 -51.58 61.06
C PHE A 248 -37.95 -52.85 61.86
N ASN A 249 -37.44 -54.00 61.40
CA ASN A 249 -37.54 -55.27 62.12
C ASN A 249 -37.02 -55.17 63.56
N ALA A 250 -35.87 -54.50 63.74
CA ALA A 250 -35.27 -54.33 65.06
C ALA A 250 -36.14 -53.46 65.99
N LEU A 251 -36.74 -52.38 65.46
CA LEU A 251 -37.66 -51.52 66.20
C LEU A 251 -38.94 -52.26 66.61
N LEU A 252 -39.51 -53.07 65.71
CA LEU A 252 -40.71 -53.86 65.99
C LEU A 252 -40.46 -54.95 67.04
N LEU A 253 -39.29 -55.57 67.03
CA LEU A 253 -38.87 -56.47 68.10
C LEU A 253 -38.70 -55.72 69.43
N LYS A 254 -38.07 -54.53 69.43
CA LYS A 254 -37.93 -53.70 70.65
C LYS A 254 -39.29 -53.25 71.20
N ALA A 255 -40.27 -52.99 70.34
CA ALA A 255 -41.64 -52.65 70.73
C ALA A 255 -42.51 -53.87 71.09
N ASN A 256 -41.93 -55.08 71.18
CA ASN A 256 -42.62 -56.35 71.45
C ASN A 256 -43.77 -56.66 70.47
N VAL A 257 -43.71 -56.13 69.24
CA VAL A 257 -44.72 -56.41 68.21
C VAL A 257 -44.63 -57.86 67.75
N PHE A 258 -43.40 -58.38 67.65
CA PHE A 258 -43.11 -59.77 67.34
C PHE A 258 -42.32 -60.43 68.47
N GLU A 259 -42.63 -61.70 68.75
CA GLU A 259 -41.91 -62.56 69.70
C GLU A 259 -41.22 -63.72 68.96
N LEU A 260 -40.06 -64.16 69.47
CA LEU A 260 -39.31 -65.30 68.93
C LEU A 260 -39.72 -66.59 69.64
N ARG A 261 -40.23 -67.58 68.91
CA ARG A 261 -40.79 -68.81 69.51
C ARG A 261 -39.80 -69.96 69.60
N ASN A 262 -38.97 -70.17 68.57
CA ASN A 262 -38.08 -71.35 68.46
C ASN A 262 -36.69 -71.05 67.86
N GLY A 263 -36.15 -69.84 68.08
CA GLY A 263 -34.84 -69.44 67.57
C GLY A 263 -34.78 -69.16 66.06
N LYS A 264 -35.83 -69.47 65.30
CA LYS A 264 -35.93 -69.23 63.85
C LYS A 264 -37.30 -68.74 63.37
N THR A 265 -38.30 -68.68 64.26
CA THR A 265 -39.66 -68.30 63.89
C THR A 265 -40.18 -67.18 64.78
N TYR A 266 -40.75 -66.16 64.13
CA TYR A 266 -41.35 -64.99 64.78
C TYR A 266 -42.87 -65.08 64.70
N ARG A 267 -43.54 -64.69 65.78
CA ARG A 267 -44.99 -64.61 65.85
C ARG A 267 -45.40 -63.21 66.30
N ILE A 268 -46.47 -62.67 65.73
CA ILE A 268 -47.05 -61.41 66.18
C ILE A 268 -47.72 -61.57 67.56
N THR A 269 -47.44 -60.66 68.49
CA THR A 269 -48.03 -60.65 69.83
C THR A 269 -49.41 -60.00 69.82
N GLU A 270 -50.26 -60.27 70.82
CA GLU A 270 -51.59 -59.64 70.90
C GLU A 270 -51.51 -58.11 71.05
N ASP A 271 -50.50 -57.62 71.79
CA ASP A 271 -50.22 -56.20 71.93
C ASP A 271 -49.58 -55.62 70.65
N GLY A 272 -48.83 -56.43 69.90
CA GLY A 272 -48.28 -56.09 68.59
C GLY A 272 -49.36 -55.85 67.52
N VAL A 273 -50.44 -56.64 67.55
CA VAL A 273 -51.59 -56.40 66.66
C VAL A 273 -52.24 -55.05 66.96
N LYS A 274 -52.43 -54.71 68.25
CA LYS A 274 -52.96 -53.39 68.65
C LYS A 274 -52.00 -52.26 68.25
N PHE A 275 -50.70 -52.47 68.45
CA PHE A 275 -49.67 -51.52 68.06
C PHE A 275 -49.75 -51.17 66.57
N ILE A 276 -49.90 -52.18 65.70
CA ILE A 276 -50.02 -51.99 64.24
C ILE A 276 -51.35 -51.33 63.87
N GLN A 277 -52.46 -51.76 64.48
CA GLN A 277 -53.78 -51.17 64.22
C GLN A 277 -53.82 -49.67 64.57
N ASP A 278 -53.07 -49.28 65.58
CA ASP A 278 -52.99 -47.88 65.98
C ASP A 278 -51.89 -47.08 65.22
N LEU A 279 -51.19 -47.66 64.24
CA LEU A 279 -50.25 -46.93 63.35
C LEU A 279 -50.99 -46.15 62.24
N ASP A 280 -52.25 -46.51 61.93
CA ASP A 280 -53.16 -45.78 61.02
C ASP A 280 -53.46 -44.34 61.48
#